data_AF-C9RRQ2-F1
#
_entry.id   AF-C9RRQ2-F1
#
_cell.length_a   1.000
_cell.length_b   1.000
_cell.length_c   1.000
_cell.angle_alpha   90.00
_cell.angle_beta   90.00
_cell.angle_gamma   90.00
#
_symmetry.space_group_name_H-M   'P 1'
#
loop_
_entity.id
_entity.type
_entity.pdbx_description
1 polymer ?
#
loop_
_entity_poly.entity_id
_entity_poly.type
_entity_poly.pdbx_seq_one_letter_code
_entity_poly.pdbx_strand_id
1 'polypeptide(L)'
;MIRSWLFVVAVLTFDLLLVSCTKHPEEDDSFKQIQLHWNAVDSDAESSEHKDNCVIEITSKVMQAPLVLKSKLVEISYEVIYSLTEKGELVFEGRCGDSRFSDLPECSWQSTCSGGSASVVKFHNER
;
A
#
# COMPACT_ATOMS: atom_id res chain seq x y z
N MET A 1 -38.59 20.93 -48.91
CA MET A 1 -38.06 19.61 -48.46
C MET A 1 -36.69 19.68 -47.76
N ILE A 2 -35.88 20.73 -47.95
CA ILE A 2 -34.52 20.82 -47.34
C ILE A 2 -34.51 21.19 -45.84
N ARG A 3 -35.51 21.96 -45.36
CA ARG A 3 -35.56 22.42 -43.96
C ARG A 3 -35.87 21.30 -42.95
N SER A 4 -36.63 20.27 -43.31
CA SER A 4 -36.95 19.15 -42.40
C SER A 4 -35.78 18.22 -42.14
N TRP A 5 -34.86 18.07 -43.11
CA TRP A 5 -33.69 17.20 -42.96
C TRP A 5 -32.68 17.74 -41.95
N LEU A 6 -32.50 19.07 -41.91
CA LEU A 6 -31.62 19.73 -40.94
C LEU A 6 -32.10 19.54 -39.49
N PHE A 7 -33.41 19.52 -39.26
CA PHE A 7 -33.98 19.25 -37.94
C PHE A 7 -33.79 17.80 -37.50
N VAL A 8 -33.93 16.83 -38.41
CA VAL A 8 -33.73 15.41 -38.10
C VAL A 8 -32.27 15.12 -37.76
N VAL A 9 -31.32 15.71 -38.50
CA VAL A 9 -29.89 15.56 -38.23
C VAL A 9 -29.51 16.21 -36.89
N ALA A 10 -30.06 17.39 -36.58
CA ALA A 10 -29.79 18.09 -35.33
C ALA A 10 -30.34 17.38 -34.09
N VAL A 11 -31.49 16.69 -34.20
CA VAL A 11 -32.04 15.89 -33.09
C VAL A 11 -31.22 14.62 -32.87
N LEU A 12 -30.85 13.92 -33.95
CA LEU A 12 -30.02 12.71 -33.86
C LEU A 12 -28.63 12.97 -33.28
N THR A 13 -28.00 14.11 -33.60
CA THR A 13 -26.71 14.48 -33.00
C THR A 13 -26.83 14.91 -31.55
N PHE A 14 -27.97 15.47 -31.13
CA PHE A 14 -28.21 15.86 -29.74
C PHE A 14 -28.45 14.65 -28.83
N ASP A 15 -29.18 13.63 -29.31
CA ASP A 15 -29.38 12.37 -28.59
C ASP A 15 -28.06 11.59 -28.41
N LEU A 16 -27.17 11.62 -29.41
CA LEU A 16 -25.83 11.02 -29.32
C LEU A 16 -24.90 11.73 -28.33
N LEU A 17 -25.11 13.03 -28.06
CA LEU A 17 -24.31 13.79 -27.09
C LEU A 17 -24.74 13.53 -25.63
N LEU A 18 -25.96 13.08 -25.39
CA LEU A 18 -26.48 12.81 -24.04
C LEU A 18 -26.09 11.43 -23.49
N VAL A 19 -25.61 10.51 -24.33
CA VAL A 19 -25.20 9.15 -23.91
C VAL A 19 -23.77 9.12 -23.33
N SER A 20 -23.00 10.21 -23.41
CA SER A 20 -21.64 10.29 -22.86
C SER A 20 -21.55 10.66 -21.38
N CYS A 21 -22.65 10.60 -20.63
CA CYS A 21 -22.57 10.53 -19.16
C CYS A 21 -22.24 9.09 -18.74
N THR A 22 -21.04 8.63 -19.10
CA THR A 22 -20.46 7.43 -18.50
C THR A 22 -20.35 7.65 -17.00
N LYS A 23 -21.21 6.96 -16.25
CA LYS A 23 -21.13 6.82 -14.80
C LYS A 23 -19.68 6.50 -14.45
N HIS A 24 -19.03 7.38 -13.68
CA HIS A 24 -17.69 7.10 -13.16
C HIS A 24 -17.79 5.74 -12.45
N PRO A 25 -16.97 4.74 -12.80
CA PRO A 25 -16.94 3.52 -12.00
C PRO A 25 -16.64 3.96 -10.57
N GLU A 26 -17.52 3.58 -9.64
CA GLU A 26 -17.20 3.67 -8.23
C GLU A 26 -16.00 2.75 -8.04
N GLU A 27 -14.81 3.35 -7.94
CA GLU A 27 -13.59 2.67 -7.55
C GLU A 27 -13.78 2.23 -6.10
N ASP A 28 -14.23 0.98 -5.91
CA ASP A 28 -14.14 0.28 -4.63
C ASP A 28 -12.67 -0.09 -4.29
N ASP A 29 -11.72 0.35 -5.13
CA ASP A 29 -10.27 0.35 -4.91
C ASP A 29 -9.83 1.73 -4.39
N SER A 30 -10.42 2.18 -3.27
CA SER A 30 -9.90 3.37 -2.59
C SER A 30 -8.42 3.14 -2.26
N PHE A 31 -7.53 3.86 -2.94
CA PHE A 31 -6.09 3.79 -2.70
C PHE A 31 -5.82 3.94 -1.20
N LYS A 32 -5.34 2.87 -0.57
CA LYS A 32 -4.99 2.86 0.84
C LYS A 32 -3.68 3.59 1.02
N GLN A 33 -3.71 4.68 1.76
CA GLN A 33 -2.50 5.37 2.14
C GLN A 33 -1.76 4.52 3.17
N ILE A 34 -0.57 4.03 2.79
CA ILE A 34 0.30 3.26 3.67
C ILE A 34 1.56 4.08 3.90
N GLN A 35 1.89 4.34 5.16
CA GLN A 35 3.10 5.04 5.57
C GLN A 35 3.96 4.12 6.43
N LEU A 36 5.26 4.08 6.19
CA LEU A 36 6.22 3.35 7.00
C LEU A 36 7.27 4.32 7.53
N HIS A 37 7.31 4.48 8.84
CA HIS A 37 8.23 5.34 9.57
C HIS A 37 9.39 4.48 10.07
N TRP A 38 10.55 4.59 9.44
CA TRP A 38 11.71 3.73 9.68
C TRP A 38 12.62 4.35 10.74
N ASN A 39 12.86 3.62 11.82
CA ASN A 39 13.68 4.04 12.94
C ASN A 39 14.75 2.99 13.26
N ALA A 40 16.01 3.30 13.00
CA ALA A 40 17.12 2.47 13.44
C ALA A 40 17.27 2.52 14.97
N VAL A 41 17.58 1.39 15.59
CA VAL A 41 17.90 1.33 17.02
C VAL A 41 19.27 1.96 17.32
N ASP A 42 20.22 1.84 16.38
CA ASP A 42 21.58 2.35 16.51
C ASP A 42 22.20 2.74 15.15
N SER A 43 23.41 3.32 15.20
CA SER A 43 24.15 3.75 14.02
C SER A 43 24.59 2.59 13.12
N ASP A 44 24.75 1.39 13.68
CA ASP A 44 25.29 0.23 12.97
C ASP A 44 24.18 -0.37 12.08
N ALA A 45 22.95 -0.42 12.58
CA ALA A 45 21.76 -0.73 11.81
C ALA A 45 21.51 0.32 10.71
N GLU A 46 21.69 1.61 11.01
CA GLU A 46 21.46 2.71 10.05
C GLU A 46 22.48 2.74 8.91
N SER A 47 23.73 2.36 9.20
CA SER A 47 24.84 2.37 8.24
C SER A 47 25.03 1.05 7.50
N SER A 48 24.17 0.05 7.74
CA SER A 48 24.23 -1.25 7.07
C SER A 48 24.09 -1.10 5.54
N GLU A 49 25.01 -1.72 4.80
CA GLU A 49 25.06 -1.69 3.33
C GLU A 49 23.77 -2.20 2.67
N HIS A 50 23.10 -3.17 3.31
CA HIS A 50 21.92 -3.80 2.75
C HIS A 50 20.60 -3.11 3.13
N LYS A 51 20.65 -2.08 4.01
CA LYS A 51 19.46 -1.42 4.57
C LYS A 51 18.48 -0.98 3.49
N ASP A 52 18.94 -0.21 2.51
CA ASP A 52 18.06 0.40 1.51
C ASP A 52 17.34 -0.66 0.68
N ASN A 53 18.05 -1.74 0.29
CA ASN A 53 17.43 -2.85 -0.43
C ASN A 53 16.37 -3.56 0.43
N CYS A 54 16.68 -3.81 1.71
CA CYS A 54 15.72 -4.42 2.64
C CYS A 54 14.47 -3.54 2.81
N VAL A 55 14.64 -2.23 2.99
CA VAL A 55 13.53 -1.27 3.14
C VAL A 55 12.62 -1.28 1.91
N ILE A 56 13.20 -1.26 0.71
CA ILE A 56 12.44 -1.31 -0.55
C ILE A 56 11.66 -2.62 -0.67
N GLU A 57 12.30 -3.76 -0.45
CA GLU A 57 11.64 -5.05 -0.55
C GLU A 57 10.53 -5.23 0.48
N ILE A 58 10.78 -4.85 1.74
CA ILE A 58 9.80 -4.94 2.82
C ILE A 58 8.61 -4.03 2.52
N THR A 59 8.86 -2.80 2.06
CA THR A 59 7.80 -1.86 1.65
C THR A 59 6.90 -2.51 0.60
N SER A 60 7.50 -3.05 -0.46
CA SER A 60 6.77 -3.73 -1.53
C SER A 60 5.92 -4.91 -0.99
N LYS A 61 6.49 -5.73 -0.11
CA LYS A 61 5.80 -6.90 0.48
C LYS A 61 4.67 -6.51 1.42
N VAL A 62 4.86 -5.48 2.26
CA VAL A 62 3.81 -4.97 3.16
C VAL A 62 2.65 -4.40 2.33
N MET A 63 2.95 -3.60 1.31
CA MET A 63 1.91 -2.99 0.46
C MET A 63 1.11 -4.01 -0.35
N GLN A 64 1.72 -5.15 -0.70
CA GLN A 64 1.08 -6.23 -1.45
C GLN A 64 0.46 -7.30 -0.54
N ALA A 65 0.63 -7.20 0.79
CA ALA A 65 0.14 -8.21 1.71
C ALA A 65 -1.40 -8.27 1.67
N PRO A 66 -2.01 -9.47 1.56
CA PRO A 66 -3.46 -9.60 1.51
C PRO A 66 -4.19 -8.98 2.70
N LEU A 67 -3.59 -9.01 3.89
CA LEU A 67 -4.15 -8.40 5.10
C LEU A 67 -4.22 -6.87 4.99
N VAL A 68 -3.19 -6.26 4.40
CA VAL A 68 -3.11 -4.82 4.19
C VAL A 68 -4.10 -4.39 3.10
N LEU A 69 -4.12 -5.11 1.97
CA LEU A 69 -5.03 -4.84 0.87
C LEU A 69 -6.51 -4.97 1.27
N LYS A 70 -6.83 -5.94 2.14
CA LYS A 70 -8.20 -6.20 2.64
C LYS A 70 -8.54 -5.46 3.93
N SER A 71 -7.64 -4.67 4.48
CA SER A 71 -7.86 -3.91 5.70
C SER A 71 -9.12 -3.04 5.56
N LYS A 72 -9.79 -2.72 6.67
CA LYS A 72 -10.87 -1.73 6.68
C LYS A 72 -10.39 -0.31 6.98
N LEU A 73 -9.10 -0.15 7.27
CA LEU A 73 -8.50 1.15 7.53
C LEU A 73 -8.35 1.94 6.22
N VAL A 74 -8.70 3.22 6.26
CA VAL A 74 -8.51 4.16 5.16
C VAL A 74 -7.03 4.51 5.00
N GLU A 75 -6.33 4.61 6.13
CA GLU A 75 -4.90 4.89 6.22
C GLU A 75 -4.27 3.94 7.23
N ILE A 76 -3.07 3.44 6.91
CA ILE A 76 -2.25 2.62 7.80
C ILE A 76 -0.88 3.26 7.91
N SER A 77 -0.54 3.76 9.10
CA SER A 77 0.80 4.25 9.41
C SER A 77 1.50 3.27 10.34
N TYR A 78 2.66 2.77 9.92
CA TYR A 78 3.50 1.87 10.69
C TYR A 78 4.69 2.65 11.28
N GLU A 79 4.92 2.46 12.57
CA GLU A 79 6.21 2.69 13.20
C GLU A 79 7.05 1.42 13.06
N VAL A 80 8.17 1.53 12.36
CA VAL A 80 9.08 0.43 12.08
C VAL A 80 10.38 0.65 12.83
N ILE A 81 10.74 -0.30 13.67
CA ILE A 81 12.02 -0.32 14.38
C ILE A 81 12.90 -1.40 13.77
N TYR A 82 14.18 -1.11 13.56
CA TYR A 82 15.12 -2.11 13.05
C TYR A 82 16.50 -2.07 13.71
N SER A 83 17.11 -3.24 13.79
CA SER A 83 18.40 -3.48 14.46
C SER A 83 19.24 -4.47 13.67
N LEU A 84 20.57 -4.33 13.79
CA LEU A 84 21.52 -5.31 13.27
C LEU A 84 21.79 -6.38 14.32
N THR A 85 21.61 -7.64 13.97
CA THR A 85 21.93 -8.76 14.85
C THR A 85 23.44 -9.02 14.89
N GLU A 86 23.90 -9.78 15.89
CA GLU A 86 25.30 -10.23 16.00
C GLU A 86 25.78 -11.02 14.77
N LYS A 87 24.85 -11.59 14.00
CA LYS A 87 25.12 -12.35 12.77
C LYS A 87 25.20 -11.46 11.52
N GLY A 88 25.01 -10.15 11.67
CA GLY A 88 24.97 -9.20 10.55
C GLY A 88 23.65 -9.17 9.79
N GLU A 89 22.57 -9.73 10.36
CA GLU A 89 21.23 -9.73 9.76
C GLU A 89 20.43 -8.53 10.27
N LEU A 90 19.74 -7.81 9.38
CA LEU A 90 18.82 -6.75 9.77
C LEU A 90 17.46 -7.36 10.12
N VAL A 91 16.95 -7.01 11.31
CA VAL A 91 15.63 -7.40 11.78
C VAL A 91 14.76 -6.15 11.89
N PHE A 92 13.56 -6.22 11.33
CA PHE A 92 12.58 -5.15 11.26
C PHE A 92 11.31 -5.58 11.98
N GLU A 93 10.75 -4.69 12.79
CA GLU A 93 9.44 -4.86 13.41
C GLU A 93 8.56 -3.65 13.08
N GLY A 94 7.46 -3.88 12.38
CA GLY A 94 6.48 -2.84 12.10
C GLY A 94 5.25 -2.99 12.98
N ARG A 95 4.76 -1.86 13.52
CA ARG A 95 3.51 -1.79 14.27
C ARG A 95 2.71 -0.58 13.85
N CYS A 96 1.38 -0.68 13.80
CA CYS A 96 0.53 0.49 13.60
C CYS A 96 0.84 1.57 14.68
N GLY A 97 1.06 2.81 14.26
CA GLY A 97 1.31 3.92 15.18
C GLY A 97 0.08 4.26 16.02
N ASP A 98 -1.12 3.99 15.50
CA ASP A 98 -2.37 4.12 16.25
C ASP A 98 -2.68 2.84 17.05
N SER A 99 -2.42 2.92 18.37
CA SER A 99 -2.69 1.84 19.32
C SER A 99 -4.14 1.34 19.35
N ARG A 100 -5.12 2.11 18.88
CA ARG A 100 -6.53 1.67 18.83
C ARG A 100 -6.76 0.49 17.89
N PHE A 101 -5.85 0.29 16.93
CA PHE A 101 -5.93 -0.76 15.93
C PHE A 101 -4.89 -1.86 16.14
N SER A 102 -4.20 -1.89 17.28
CA SER A 102 -3.09 -2.84 17.56
C SER A 102 -3.48 -4.31 17.40
N ASP A 103 -4.76 -4.62 17.59
CA ASP A 103 -5.29 -5.99 17.54
C ASP A 103 -5.63 -6.46 16.12
N LEU A 104 -5.59 -5.56 15.13
CA LEU A 104 -5.84 -5.92 13.73
C LEU A 104 -4.67 -6.74 13.16
N PRO A 105 -4.94 -7.76 12.32
CA PRO A 105 -3.91 -8.66 11.81
C PRO A 105 -2.90 -7.96 10.90
N GLU A 106 -3.30 -6.89 10.21
CA GLU A 106 -2.38 -6.05 9.43
C GLU A 106 -1.47 -5.19 10.31
N CYS A 107 -1.79 -4.97 11.58
CA CYS A 107 -1.14 -3.93 12.38
C CYS A 107 0.17 -4.32 13.05
N SER A 108 0.62 -5.57 12.93
CA SER A 108 1.91 -5.98 13.44
C SER A 108 2.57 -6.98 12.51
N TRP A 109 3.84 -6.74 12.19
CA TRP A 109 4.62 -7.65 11.36
C TRP A 109 6.10 -7.60 11.72
N GLN A 110 6.81 -8.64 11.32
CA GLN A 110 8.26 -8.73 11.41
C GLN A 110 8.87 -9.13 10.08
N SER A 111 10.10 -8.67 9.84
CA SER A 111 10.90 -9.12 8.73
C SER A 111 12.37 -9.27 9.09
N THR A 112 13.05 -10.19 8.41
CA THR A 112 14.49 -10.38 8.52
C THR A 112 15.09 -10.29 7.13
N CYS A 113 16.24 -9.63 7.03
CA CYS A 113 16.99 -9.43 5.80
C CYS A 113 18.47 -9.75 6.06
N SER A 114 18.98 -10.77 5.37
CA SER A 114 20.38 -11.19 5.46
C SER A 114 21.01 -11.05 4.08
N GLY A 115 22.18 -10.40 3.97
CA GLY A 115 22.80 -9.95 2.72
C GLY A 115 22.61 -10.87 1.50
N GLY A 116 21.62 -10.54 0.66
CA GLY A 116 21.30 -11.25 -0.60
C GLY A 116 20.11 -12.21 -0.54
N SER A 117 19.49 -12.41 0.62
CA SER A 117 18.26 -13.21 0.78
C SER A 117 17.01 -12.32 0.71
N ALA A 118 15.96 -12.82 0.06
CA ALA A 118 14.70 -12.11 -0.03
C ALA A 118 14.09 -11.93 1.36
N SER A 119 13.70 -10.70 1.70
CA SER A 119 13.01 -10.39 2.97
C SER A 119 11.73 -11.23 3.13
N VAL A 120 11.42 -11.71 4.33
CA VAL A 120 10.15 -12.40 4.59
C VAL A 120 9.36 -11.56 5.56
N VAL A 121 8.21 -11.03 5.14
CA VAL A 121 7.31 -10.27 6.02
C VAL A 121 6.30 -11.25 6.61
N LYS A 122 6.20 -11.30 7.93
CA LYS A 122 5.23 -12.14 8.66
C LYS A 122 4.36 -11.25 9.52
N PHE A 123 3.06 -11.30 9.31
CA PHE A 123 2.10 -10.58 10.14
C PHE A 123 1.78 -11.39 11.40
N HIS A 124 1.80 -10.73 12.55
CA HIS A 124 1.40 -11.32 13.81
C HIS A 124 -0.13 -11.25 13.89
N ASN A 125 -0.77 -12.39 14.19
CA ASN A 125 -2.23 -12.63 14.14
C ASN A 125 -2.82 -13.11 12.78
N GLU A 126 -2.03 -13.72 11.90
CA GLU A 126 -2.58 -14.65 10.92
C GLU A 126 -3.23 -15.84 11.67
N ARG A 127 -4.57 -15.89 11.70
CA ARG A 127 -5.36 -16.96 12.33
C ARG A 127 -6.16 -17.72 11.28
#